data_AF-A0A4R1FTE3-F1
#
_entry.id   AF-A0A4R1FTE3-F1
#
_cell.length_a   1.000
_cell.length_b   1.000
_cell.length_c   1.000
_cell.angle_alpha   90.00
_cell.angle_beta   90.00
_cell.angle_gamma   90.00
#
_symmetry.space_group_name_H-M   'P 1'
#
loop_
_entity.id
_entity.type
_entity.pdbx_description
1 polymer ?
#
loop_
_entity_poly.entity_id
_entity_poly.type
_entity_poly.pdbx_seq_one_letter_code
_entity_poly.pdbx_strand_id
1 'polypeptide(L)'
;MASHPKINRRDAIQWAATVGAGLALTGLPVSAAADPNVRYHGYSPEDRAQPYAKYMATHTDPAPASVATAYSRSPTPSEQIPEFSALASDLAPRGVAAVETGYGHTTSGVVWVAVHTEMPGVTAAMWDWWFAWHTVESARYKLWHPDAHLYCGIARDRSAERICDREKYIGNIAYVDEYIGPKLQQLAIAFTDPRVHGFDVPDRHTIILGRVGSIVAPVDLGWLAHQVRPTPAGCEMRSRFYLNLHGLHRPDLARAAQAIERGPAVDPRDLVLDVDLARELLLHCGQEMNHLAGFLPQLYHEFSR
;
A
#
# COMPACT_ATOMS: atom_id res chain seq x y z
N MET A 1 -0.29 -75.02 -9.66
CA MET A 1 0.10 -74.65 -8.28
C MET A 1 0.72 -73.25 -8.37
N ALA A 2 -0.06 -72.17 -8.29
CA ALA A 2 -0.50 -71.48 -7.07
C ALA A 2 0.72 -71.14 -6.17
N SER A 3 1.04 -69.90 -5.78
CA SER A 3 0.22 -68.71 -5.56
C SER A 3 1.09 -67.44 -5.47
N HIS A 4 0.55 -66.30 -5.91
CA HIS A 4 0.96 -64.96 -5.49
C HIS A 4 0.23 -64.58 -4.20
N PRO A 5 0.84 -63.85 -3.25
CA PRO A 5 0.09 -63.05 -2.28
C PRO A 5 -0.02 -61.59 -2.75
N LYS A 6 -1.26 -61.14 -2.89
CA LYS A 6 -1.67 -59.75 -3.06
C LYS A 6 -1.55 -59.03 -1.72
N ILE A 7 -0.94 -57.85 -1.69
CA ILE A 7 -1.01 -56.93 -0.55
C ILE A 7 -2.28 -56.09 -0.72
N ASN A 8 -3.21 -56.21 0.23
CA ASN A 8 -4.45 -55.46 0.27
C ASN A 8 -4.35 -54.27 1.24
N ARG A 9 -5.01 -53.17 0.88
CA ARG A 9 -5.18 -51.96 1.68
C ARG A 9 -6.21 -52.22 2.80
N ARG A 10 -5.76 -52.19 4.06
CA ARG A 10 -6.42 -51.68 5.28
C ARG A 10 -5.68 -52.28 6.50
N ASP A 11 -5.72 -51.56 7.62
CA ASP A 11 -5.07 -51.82 8.92
C ASP A 11 -3.65 -51.20 9.00
N ALA A 12 -3.45 -49.91 9.29
CA ALA A 12 -4.02 -49.04 10.33
C ALA A 12 -3.56 -49.40 11.76
N ILE A 13 -2.71 -48.50 12.29
CA ILE A 13 -2.62 -48.06 13.69
C ILE A 13 -1.99 -49.06 14.69
N GLN A 14 -0.77 -48.76 15.13
CA GLN A 14 -0.35 -48.53 16.53
C GLN A 14 1.18 -48.58 16.65
N TRP A 15 1.69 -47.98 17.71
CA TRP A 15 3.07 -48.02 18.23
C TRP A 15 4.06 -46.96 17.75
N ALA A 16 4.09 -45.83 18.48
CA ALA A 16 5.33 -45.29 19.04
C ALA A 16 5.03 -44.25 20.12
N ALA A 17 4.79 -44.72 21.33
CA ALA A 17 4.91 -43.91 22.54
C ALA A 17 6.02 -44.54 23.38
N THR A 18 7.17 -43.89 23.53
CA THR A 18 7.80 -43.67 24.85
C THR A 18 9.08 -42.81 24.81
N VAL A 19 9.06 -41.82 25.71
CA VAL A 19 10.13 -41.17 26.51
C VAL A 19 11.17 -40.25 25.86
N GLY A 20 11.11 -38.99 26.31
CA GLY A 20 12.23 -38.05 26.34
C GLY A 20 11.86 -36.79 27.11
N ALA A 21 12.00 -36.83 28.44
CA ALA A 21 11.76 -35.70 29.32
C ALA A 21 12.94 -34.71 29.32
N GLY A 22 12.64 -33.40 29.32
CA GLY A 22 13.42 -32.39 30.04
C GLY A 22 14.48 -31.60 29.25
N LEU A 23 14.12 -30.40 28.80
CA LEU A 23 14.89 -29.17 29.02
C LEU A 23 14.02 -27.97 28.68
N ALA A 24 13.54 -27.30 29.74
CA ALA A 24 12.86 -26.01 29.64
C ALA A 24 13.90 -24.95 29.27
N LEU A 25 13.93 -24.56 28.00
CA LEU A 25 14.45 -23.27 27.58
C LEU A 25 13.25 -22.33 27.44
N THR A 26 13.22 -21.32 28.29
CA THR A 26 12.33 -20.17 28.21
C THR A 26 12.58 -19.42 26.90
N GLY A 27 11.97 -19.89 25.82
CA GLY A 27 11.74 -19.11 24.62
C GLY A 27 10.39 -18.44 24.79
N LEU A 28 10.38 -17.11 24.92
CA LEU A 28 9.19 -16.36 24.55
C LEU A 28 8.88 -16.74 23.10
N PRO A 29 7.68 -17.24 22.78
CA PRO A 29 7.27 -17.26 21.40
C PRO A 29 7.01 -15.80 21.05
N VAL A 30 7.97 -15.14 20.39
CA VAL A 30 7.58 -14.12 19.41
C VAL A 30 6.92 -14.93 18.30
N SER A 31 5.63 -15.20 18.48
CA SER A 31 4.79 -15.55 17.35
C SER A 31 4.83 -14.32 16.46
N ALA A 32 5.56 -14.41 15.35
CA ALA A 32 5.16 -13.68 14.16
C ALA A 32 3.79 -14.24 13.78
N ALA A 33 2.75 -13.80 14.50
CA ALA A 33 1.39 -14.09 14.13
C ALA A 33 1.25 -13.45 12.76
N ALA A 34 1.08 -14.26 11.73
CA ALA A 34 0.62 -13.75 10.44
C ALA A 34 -0.60 -12.88 10.72
N ASP A 35 -0.62 -11.65 10.19
CA ASP A 35 -1.78 -10.77 10.30
C ASP A 35 -3.03 -11.59 9.94
N PRO A 36 -4.01 -11.71 10.85
CA PRO A 36 -5.21 -12.48 10.57
C PRO A 36 -5.81 -12.07 9.22
N ASN A 37 -6.18 -13.05 8.40
CA ASN A 37 -6.77 -12.83 7.07
C ASN A 37 -8.20 -12.25 7.19
N VAL A 38 -8.35 -11.06 7.77
CA VAL A 38 -9.62 -10.49 8.19
C VAL A 38 -9.65 -9.01 7.81
N ARG A 39 -10.73 -8.60 7.15
CA ARG A 39 -11.03 -7.21 6.81
C ARG A 39 -12.01 -6.63 7.83
N TYR A 40 -11.69 -5.49 8.42
CA TYR A 40 -12.53 -4.87 9.46
C TYR A 40 -12.29 -3.36 9.57
N HIS A 41 -13.30 -2.62 10.03
CA HIS A 41 -13.23 -1.16 10.19
C HIS A 41 -12.62 -0.76 11.53
N GLY A 42 -11.88 0.36 11.52
CA GLY A 42 -11.31 0.96 12.71
C GLY A 42 -10.47 -0.02 13.52
N TYR A 43 -10.33 0.27 14.81
CA TYR A 43 -9.52 -0.51 15.74
C TYR A 43 -10.37 -1.51 16.55
N SER A 44 -9.93 -2.77 16.53
CA SER A 44 -10.36 -3.84 17.43
C SER A 44 -9.90 -3.58 18.88
N PRO A 45 -10.40 -4.34 19.87
CA PRO A 45 -9.86 -4.29 21.24
C PRO A 45 -8.35 -4.59 21.29
N GLU A 46 -7.87 -5.52 20.47
CA GLU A 46 -6.46 -5.89 20.36
C GLU A 46 -5.61 -4.76 19.77
N ASP A 47 -6.13 -4.07 18.75
CA ASP A 47 -5.44 -2.91 18.16
C ASP A 47 -5.31 -1.77 19.17
N ARG A 48 -6.33 -1.57 20.02
CA ARG A 48 -6.32 -0.53 21.07
C ARG A 48 -5.32 -0.83 22.19
N ALA A 49 -4.88 -2.08 22.32
CA ALA A 49 -3.83 -2.46 23.26
C ALA A 49 -2.41 -2.19 22.71
N GLN A 50 -2.28 -1.90 21.41
CA GLN A 50 -0.98 -1.64 20.79
C GLN A 50 -0.37 -0.30 21.26
N PRO A 51 0.96 -0.21 21.39
CA PRO A 51 1.62 0.99 21.92
C PRO A 51 1.41 2.24 21.06
N TYR A 52 1.25 2.09 19.74
CA TYR A 52 0.96 3.19 18.82
C TYR A 52 -0.54 3.54 18.73
N ALA A 53 -1.43 2.85 19.45
CA ALA A 53 -2.87 3.04 19.29
C ALA A 53 -3.35 4.45 19.62
N LYS A 54 -2.59 5.19 20.42
CA LYS A 54 -2.83 6.61 20.71
C LYS A 54 -2.78 7.52 19.47
N TYR A 55 -2.17 7.06 18.37
CA TYR A 55 -2.14 7.78 17.10
C TYR A 55 -3.38 7.53 16.24
N MET A 56 -4.21 6.54 16.59
CA MET A 56 -5.43 6.26 15.84
C MET A 56 -6.47 7.33 16.11
N ALA A 57 -6.78 8.12 15.10
CA ALA A 57 -7.88 9.07 15.15
C ALA A 57 -9.23 8.39 14.93
N THR A 58 -10.30 9.02 15.41
CA THR A 58 -11.67 8.55 15.14
C THR A 58 -12.04 8.69 13.67
N HIS A 59 -11.55 9.75 13.03
CA HIS A 59 -11.75 10.08 11.62
C HIS A 59 -10.45 10.61 11.03
N THR A 60 -10.32 10.45 9.73
CA THR A 60 -9.22 10.98 8.93
C THR A 60 -9.34 12.50 8.86
N ASP A 61 -8.20 13.19 8.91
CA ASP A 61 -8.20 14.63 8.72
C ASP A 61 -8.72 15.02 7.32
N PRO A 62 -9.33 16.21 7.19
CA PRO A 62 -9.77 16.69 5.88
C PRO A 62 -8.59 16.81 4.91
N ALA A 63 -8.88 16.66 3.61
CA ALA A 63 -7.89 16.91 2.58
C ALA A 63 -7.41 18.39 2.58
N PRO A 64 -6.22 18.68 2.06
CA PRO A 64 -5.75 20.04 1.86
C PRO A 64 -6.74 20.89 1.04
N ALA A 65 -6.78 22.19 1.28
CA ALA A 65 -7.73 23.09 0.62
C ALA A 65 -7.61 23.08 -0.92
N SER A 66 -6.40 22.86 -1.45
CA SER A 66 -6.15 22.67 -2.89
C SER A 66 -6.87 21.44 -3.45
N VAL A 67 -6.81 20.33 -2.71
CA VAL A 67 -7.50 19.07 -3.05
C VAL A 67 -9.01 19.25 -2.97
N ALA A 68 -9.53 19.84 -1.89
CA ALA A 68 -10.97 20.10 -1.76
C ALA A 68 -11.50 21.00 -2.90
N THR A 69 -10.71 22.01 -3.30
CA THR A 69 -11.04 22.91 -4.41
C THR A 69 -11.03 22.16 -5.76
N ALA A 70 -10.03 21.32 -6.00
CA ALA A 70 -9.95 20.52 -7.22
C ALA A 70 -11.12 19.50 -7.28
N TYR A 71 -11.44 18.85 -6.17
CA TYR A 71 -12.56 17.91 -6.04
C TYR A 71 -13.91 18.53 -6.39
N SER A 72 -14.14 19.80 -6.03
CA SER A 72 -15.41 20.50 -6.31
C SER A 72 -15.50 21.09 -7.73
N ARG A 73 -14.45 20.98 -8.55
CA ARG A 73 -14.39 21.54 -9.91
C ARG A 73 -14.55 20.46 -10.96
N SER A 74 -14.76 20.88 -12.21
CA SER A 74 -14.69 19.98 -13.36
C SER A 74 -13.28 19.38 -13.51
N PRO A 75 -13.15 18.21 -14.16
CA PRO A 75 -11.85 17.62 -14.45
C PRO A 75 -10.91 18.59 -15.19
N THR A 76 -9.62 18.42 -14.97
CA THR A 76 -8.57 19.16 -15.67
C THR A 76 -8.66 18.85 -17.17
N PRO A 77 -8.65 19.87 -18.05
CA PRO A 77 -8.66 19.66 -19.51
C PRO A 77 -7.50 18.76 -19.95
N SER A 78 -7.77 17.83 -20.86
CA SER A 78 -6.79 16.80 -21.26
C SER A 78 -5.51 17.38 -21.87
N GLU A 79 -5.60 18.55 -22.50
CA GLU A 79 -4.47 19.26 -23.10
C GLU A 79 -3.49 19.83 -22.05
N GLN A 80 -3.91 19.92 -20.79
CA GLN A 80 -3.08 20.37 -19.66
C GLN A 80 -2.48 19.20 -18.88
N ILE A 81 -2.89 17.97 -19.18
CA ILE A 81 -2.46 16.78 -18.45
C ILE A 81 -1.29 16.13 -19.20
N PRO A 82 -0.12 15.94 -18.54
CA PRO A 82 1.01 15.26 -19.16
C PRO A 82 0.71 13.76 -19.35
N GLU A 83 1.11 13.20 -20.51
CA GLU A 83 1.06 11.75 -20.77
C GLU A 83 1.99 10.96 -19.84
N PHE A 84 1.75 9.66 -19.69
CA PHE A 84 2.52 8.80 -18.78
C PHE A 84 4.04 8.81 -19.03
N SER A 85 4.47 8.97 -20.29
CA SER A 85 5.88 9.06 -20.66
C SER A 85 6.60 10.26 -20.03
N ALA A 86 5.88 11.28 -19.58
CA ALA A 86 6.42 12.46 -18.90
C ALA A 86 6.47 12.30 -17.38
N LEU A 87 6.04 11.17 -16.80
CA LEU A 87 5.97 11.01 -15.34
C LEU A 87 7.30 11.32 -14.63
N ALA A 88 8.42 10.81 -15.14
CA ALA A 88 9.73 11.04 -14.52
C ALA A 88 10.20 12.51 -14.62
N SER A 89 9.88 13.20 -15.70
CA SER A 89 10.22 14.63 -15.87
C SER A 89 9.26 15.54 -15.11
N ASP A 90 7.98 15.18 -15.01
CA ASP A 90 6.98 15.91 -14.21
C ASP A 90 7.33 15.88 -12.72
N LEU A 91 7.80 14.72 -12.23
CA LEU A 91 8.35 14.55 -10.90
C LEU A 91 9.87 14.79 -10.83
N ALA A 92 10.41 15.69 -11.65
CA ALA A 92 11.82 16.08 -11.53
C ALA A 92 12.14 16.69 -10.15
N PRO A 93 13.39 16.57 -9.65
CA PRO A 93 13.77 17.11 -8.35
C PRO A 93 13.66 18.63 -8.21
N ARG A 94 13.51 19.36 -9.33
CA ARG A 94 13.37 20.81 -9.36
C ARG A 94 12.24 21.20 -10.31
N GLY A 95 11.65 22.36 -10.03
CA GLY A 95 10.55 22.91 -10.82
C GLY A 95 9.18 22.54 -10.23
N VAL A 96 8.16 23.03 -10.91
CA VAL A 96 6.75 22.81 -10.59
C VAL A 96 6.06 22.26 -11.83
N ALA A 97 5.14 21.32 -11.62
CA ALA A 97 4.27 20.85 -12.68
C ALA A 97 3.26 21.94 -13.08
N ALA A 98 2.74 21.86 -14.29
CA ALA A 98 1.67 22.73 -14.74
C ALA A 98 0.42 22.60 -13.87
N VAL A 99 0.14 21.37 -13.39
CA VAL A 99 -0.97 21.06 -12.49
C VAL A 99 -0.44 20.19 -11.34
N GLU A 100 -0.25 20.78 -10.17
CA GLU A 100 0.21 20.05 -8.97
C GLU A 100 -0.93 19.37 -8.21
N THR A 101 -2.19 19.79 -8.42
CA THR A 101 -3.37 19.18 -7.81
C THR A 101 -4.53 19.22 -8.78
N GLY A 102 -5.05 18.05 -9.14
CA GLY A 102 -6.10 17.90 -10.14
C GLY A 102 -6.34 16.45 -10.53
N TYR A 103 -7.41 16.21 -11.28
CA TYR A 103 -7.77 14.91 -11.80
C TYR A 103 -8.33 15.05 -13.21
N GLY A 104 -8.32 13.98 -14.00
CA GLY A 104 -8.88 13.98 -15.35
C GLY A 104 -8.43 12.78 -16.17
N HIS A 105 -8.40 12.97 -17.49
CA HIS A 105 -7.84 12.00 -18.43
C HIS A 105 -6.82 12.70 -19.32
N THR A 106 -5.71 12.01 -19.60
CA THR A 106 -4.77 12.41 -20.65
C THR A 106 -5.46 12.43 -22.02
N THR A 107 -4.83 13.04 -23.02
CA THR A 107 -5.31 12.99 -24.41
C THR A 107 -5.42 11.55 -24.94
N SER A 108 -4.56 10.65 -24.46
CA SER A 108 -4.60 9.22 -24.80
C SER A 108 -5.68 8.40 -24.07
N GLY A 109 -6.42 9.01 -23.13
CA GLY A 109 -7.49 8.36 -22.37
C GLY A 109 -7.04 7.65 -21.09
N VAL A 110 -5.77 7.78 -20.71
CA VAL A 110 -5.25 7.33 -19.40
C VAL A 110 -5.85 8.19 -18.30
N VAL A 111 -6.41 7.56 -17.27
CA VAL A 111 -6.94 8.26 -16.08
C VAL A 111 -5.78 8.82 -15.27
N TRP A 112 -5.90 10.08 -14.88
CA TRP A 112 -4.81 10.82 -14.26
C TRP A 112 -5.26 11.52 -12.98
N VAL A 113 -4.39 11.48 -11.97
CA VAL A 113 -4.54 12.24 -10.72
C VAL A 113 -3.19 12.83 -10.32
N ALA A 114 -3.19 14.09 -9.89
CA ALA A 114 -2.10 14.75 -9.20
C ALA A 114 -2.56 15.28 -7.84
N VAL A 115 -1.75 15.07 -6.81
CA VAL A 115 -1.96 15.65 -5.47
C VAL A 115 -0.65 16.27 -5.01
N HIS A 116 -0.74 17.46 -4.42
CA HIS A 116 0.34 18.12 -3.72
C HIS A 116 -0.04 18.33 -2.27
N THR A 117 0.82 17.86 -1.38
CA THR A 117 0.62 17.92 0.07
C THR A 117 1.88 18.48 0.72
N GLU A 118 1.76 19.59 1.42
CA GLU A 118 2.82 20.10 2.29
C GLU A 118 2.87 19.26 3.58
N MET A 119 4.07 18.86 4.00
CA MET A 119 4.27 17.99 5.16
C MET A 119 5.33 18.57 6.10
N PRO A 120 4.96 19.53 6.96
CA PRO A 120 5.88 20.16 7.90
C PRO A 120 6.53 19.15 8.85
N GLY A 121 7.85 19.26 9.07
CA GLY A 121 8.62 18.37 9.94
C GLY A 121 8.82 16.95 9.42
N VAL A 122 8.20 16.56 8.30
CA VAL A 122 8.36 15.25 7.68
C VAL A 122 9.61 15.22 6.79
N THR A 123 10.25 14.06 6.70
CA THR A 123 11.42 13.83 5.84
C THR A 123 11.24 12.58 4.98
N ALA A 124 11.99 12.47 3.89
CA ALA A 124 11.99 11.26 3.05
C ALA A 124 12.32 9.98 3.82
N ALA A 125 13.22 10.05 4.82
CA ALA A 125 13.57 8.90 5.65
C ALA A 125 12.39 8.41 6.51
N MET A 126 11.54 9.32 6.97
CA MET A 126 10.31 8.95 7.70
C MET A 126 9.33 8.21 6.80
N TRP A 127 9.26 8.59 5.52
CA TRP A 127 8.44 7.90 4.52
C TRP A 127 8.99 6.51 4.17
N ASP A 128 10.31 6.38 3.96
CA ASP A 128 10.92 5.07 3.72
C ASP A 128 10.66 4.13 4.93
N TRP A 129 10.80 4.65 6.16
CA TRP A 129 10.47 3.92 7.38
C TRP A 129 9.00 3.57 7.47
N TRP A 130 8.10 4.50 7.16
CA TRP A 130 6.65 4.27 7.20
C TRP A 130 6.28 3.05 6.35
N PHE A 131 6.69 3.03 5.06
CA PHE A 131 6.41 1.92 4.14
C PHE A 131 7.05 0.60 4.56
N ALA A 132 8.18 0.64 5.26
CA ALA A 132 8.76 -0.54 5.89
C ALA A 132 7.98 -1.05 7.11
N TRP A 133 7.34 -0.15 7.86
CA TRP A 133 6.76 -0.43 9.16
C TRP A 133 5.26 -0.74 9.13
N HIS A 134 4.49 -0.05 8.28
CA HIS A 134 3.02 -0.20 8.27
C HIS A 134 2.54 -1.44 7.48
N THR A 135 3.34 -1.93 6.53
CA THR A 135 2.90 -2.93 5.52
C THR A 135 2.73 -4.34 6.05
N VAL A 136 3.15 -4.59 7.29
CA VAL A 136 3.11 -5.91 7.94
C VAL A 136 1.92 -6.10 8.87
N GLU A 137 1.16 -5.04 9.14
CA GLU A 137 0.07 -5.08 10.13
C GLU A 137 -1.07 -4.10 9.78
N SER A 138 -2.28 -4.63 9.61
CA SER A 138 -3.48 -3.87 9.27
C SER A 138 -3.79 -2.73 10.26
N ALA A 139 -3.54 -2.92 11.55
CA ALA A 139 -3.72 -1.88 12.56
C ALA A 139 -2.84 -0.65 12.30
N ARG A 140 -1.61 -0.84 11.82
CA ARG A 140 -0.71 0.26 11.46
C ARG A 140 -1.19 0.95 10.20
N TYR A 141 -1.59 0.19 9.19
CA TYR A 141 -2.10 0.75 7.93
C TYR A 141 -3.29 1.69 8.14
N LYS A 142 -4.16 1.34 9.10
CA LYS A 142 -5.33 2.14 9.49
C LYS A 142 -5.02 3.50 10.10
N LEU A 143 -3.84 3.69 10.68
CA LEU A 143 -3.43 5.02 11.17
C LEU A 143 -3.39 6.05 10.03
N TRP A 144 -3.14 5.61 8.80
CA TRP A 144 -2.96 6.48 7.65
C TRP A 144 -4.27 7.04 7.11
N HIS A 145 -5.31 6.20 7.08
CA HIS A 145 -6.66 6.60 6.67
C HIS A 145 -7.71 5.84 7.50
N PRO A 146 -8.03 6.34 8.71
CA PRO A 146 -8.95 5.70 9.64
C PRO A 146 -10.31 5.31 9.06
N ASP A 147 -10.81 6.06 8.07
CA ASP A 147 -12.14 5.84 7.50
C ASP A 147 -12.12 4.84 6.32
N ALA A 148 -10.98 4.65 5.64
CA ALA A 148 -10.91 3.90 4.38
C ALA A 148 -10.06 2.61 4.42
N HIS A 149 -9.00 2.56 5.23
CA HIS A 149 -8.09 1.42 5.26
C HIS A 149 -8.64 0.29 6.13
N LEU A 150 -8.68 -0.95 5.60
CA LEU A 150 -9.32 -2.07 6.31
C LEU A 150 -8.40 -3.27 6.52
N TYR A 151 -7.52 -3.54 5.57
CA TYR A 151 -6.59 -4.66 5.60
C TYR A 151 -5.30 -4.29 4.87
N CYS A 152 -4.18 -4.79 5.38
CA CYS A 152 -2.88 -4.72 4.73
C CYS A 152 -2.13 -6.04 4.93
N GLY A 153 -1.35 -6.44 3.94
CA GLY A 153 -0.32 -7.46 4.10
C GLY A 153 0.75 -7.29 3.04
N ILE A 154 1.87 -7.98 3.23
CA ILE A 154 3.01 -7.90 2.30
C ILE A 154 3.42 -9.29 1.82
N ALA A 155 3.90 -9.41 0.57
CA ALA A 155 4.30 -10.70 -0.01
C ALA A 155 5.43 -11.35 0.79
N ARG A 156 6.43 -10.56 1.19
CA ARG A 156 7.52 -11.00 2.06
C ARG A 156 7.68 -10.03 3.21
N ASP A 157 7.43 -10.50 4.43
CA ASP A 157 7.78 -9.74 5.63
C ASP A 157 9.31 -9.71 5.79
N ARG A 158 9.88 -8.50 5.70
CA ARG A 158 11.32 -8.23 5.88
C ARG A 158 11.59 -7.39 7.14
N SER A 159 10.61 -7.26 8.04
CA SER A 159 10.70 -6.40 9.23
C SER A 159 11.85 -6.81 10.18
N ALA A 160 12.13 -8.11 10.27
CA ALA A 160 13.23 -8.66 11.07
C ALA A 160 14.60 -8.62 10.35
N GLU A 161 14.64 -8.28 9.05
CA GLU A 161 15.89 -8.24 8.29
C GLU A 161 16.69 -6.97 8.62
N ARG A 162 18.00 -7.11 8.80
CA ARG A 162 18.91 -5.98 9.07
C ARG A 162 19.33 -5.29 7.76
N ILE A 163 18.35 -4.75 7.06
CA ILE A 163 18.46 -3.98 5.81
C ILE A 163 17.89 -2.58 6.01
N CYS A 164 18.17 -1.64 5.09
CA CYS A 164 17.59 -0.32 5.22
C CYS A 164 16.08 -0.35 4.97
N ASP A 165 15.34 0.63 5.50
CA ASP A 165 13.87 0.63 5.42
C ASP A 165 13.36 0.58 3.97
N ARG A 166 14.04 1.28 3.07
CA ARG A 166 13.71 1.26 1.65
C ARG A 166 13.80 -0.14 1.01
N GLU A 167 14.77 -0.96 1.43
CA GLU A 167 14.94 -2.33 0.93
C GLU A 167 13.87 -3.30 1.46
N LYS A 168 13.13 -2.92 2.51
CA LYS A 168 12.06 -3.77 3.06
C LYS A 168 10.84 -3.80 2.13
N TYR A 169 10.54 -2.69 1.45
CA TYR A 169 9.39 -2.59 0.54
C TYR A 169 9.74 -2.57 -0.95
N ILE A 170 10.91 -2.07 -1.38
CA ILE A 170 11.29 -2.12 -2.80
C ILE A 170 11.47 -3.58 -3.27
N GLY A 171 10.92 -3.89 -4.45
CA GLY A 171 10.89 -5.24 -5.00
C GLY A 171 9.98 -6.17 -4.20
N ASN A 172 8.94 -5.62 -3.60
CA ASN A 172 7.94 -6.34 -2.79
C ASN A 172 6.53 -5.91 -3.21
N ILE A 173 5.52 -6.67 -2.80
CA ILE A 173 4.11 -6.41 -3.15
C ILE A 173 3.32 -6.22 -1.86
N ALA A 174 2.67 -5.06 -1.72
CA ALA A 174 1.64 -4.85 -0.70
C ALA A 174 0.28 -5.27 -1.24
N TYR A 175 -0.52 -5.88 -0.38
CA TYR A 175 -1.88 -6.33 -0.63
C TYR A 175 -2.80 -5.57 0.32
N VAL A 176 -3.66 -4.72 -0.21
CA VAL A 176 -4.53 -3.86 0.59
C VAL A 176 -6.00 -4.03 0.22
N ASP A 177 -6.86 -3.99 1.23
CA ASP A 177 -8.30 -3.81 1.02
C ASP A 177 -8.68 -2.42 1.59
N GLU A 178 -9.17 -1.55 0.72
CA GLU A 178 -9.45 -0.15 1.08
C GLU A 178 -10.57 0.48 0.26
N TYR A 179 -11.20 1.50 0.84
CA TYR A 179 -12.21 2.29 0.13
C TYR A 179 -11.57 3.43 -0.66
N ILE A 180 -11.87 3.48 -1.95
CA ILE A 180 -11.66 4.66 -2.80
C ILE A 180 -13.05 5.19 -3.15
N GLY A 181 -13.43 6.30 -2.50
CA GLY A 181 -14.80 6.77 -2.49
C GLY A 181 -15.76 5.69 -1.96
N PRO A 182 -16.86 5.38 -2.64
CA PRO A 182 -17.82 4.37 -2.18
C PRO A 182 -17.39 2.93 -2.50
N LYS A 183 -16.30 2.73 -3.25
CA LYS A 183 -15.91 1.40 -3.75
C LYS A 183 -14.81 0.80 -2.91
N LEU A 184 -15.05 -0.41 -2.43
CA LEU A 184 -14.00 -1.24 -1.85
C LEU A 184 -13.12 -1.77 -2.98
N GLN A 185 -11.81 -1.65 -2.83
CA GLN A 185 -10.81 -2.13 -3.77
C GLN A 185 -9.91 -3.14 -3.07
N GLN A 186 -9.49 -4.17 -3.81
CA GLN A 186 -8.52 -5.17 -3.38
C GLN A 186 -7.31 -5.06 -4.29
N LEU A 187 -6.29 -4.32 -3.84
CA LEU A 187 -5.17 -3.90 -4.66
C LEU A 187 -3.88 -4.65 -4.31
N ALA A 188 -3.16 -5.05 -5.36
CA ALA A 188 -1.79 -5.50 -5.29
C ALA A 188 -0.88 -4.38 -5.81
N ILE A 189 -0.02 -3.83 -4.96
CA ILE A 189 0.88 -2.72 -5.28
C ILE A 189 2.31 -3.24 -5.26
N ALA A 190 2.90 -3.43 -6.44
CA ALA A 190 4.27 -3.90 -6.59
C ALA A 190 5.25 -2.71 -6.65
N PHE A 191 6.04 -2.54 -5.59
CA PHE A 191 6.98 -1.44 -5.49
C PHE A 191 8.30 -1.74 -6.23
N THR A 192 8.84 -0.74 -6.90
CA THR A 192 10.07 -0.85 -7.70
C THR A 192 11.02 0.31 -7.43
N ASP A 193 12.29 0.14 -7.77
CA ASP A 193 13.26 1.24 -7.68
C ASP A 193 12.93 2.30 -8.73
N PRO A 194 12.61 3.55 -8.34
CA PRO A 194 12.31 4.61 -9.30
C PRO A 194 13.44 4.87 -10.31
N ARG A 195 14.71 4.61 -9.96
CA ARG A 195 15.84 4.86 -10.87
C ARG A 195 15.80 4.02 -12.13
N VAL A 196 15.27 2.80 -12.06
CA VAL A 196 15.14 1.93 -13.25
C VAL A 196 14.06 2.42 -14.22
N HIS A 197 13.21 3.34 -13.76
CA HIS A 197 12.18 4.01 -14.55
C HIS A 197 12.57 5.44 -14.97
N GLY A 198 13.86 5.79 -14.86
CA GLY A 198 14.40 7.07 -15.36
C GLY A 198 14.19 8.25 -14.42
N PHE A 199 13.77 8.02 -13.17
CA PHE A 199 13.71 9.09 -12.18
C PHE A 199 15.09 9.43 -11.63
N ASP A 200 15.36 10.74 -11.48
CA ASP A 200 16.45 11.23 -10.66
C ASP A 200 15.95 11.36 -9.21
N VAL A 201 16.66 10.70 -8.27
CA VAL A 201 16.31 10.69 -6.84
C VAL A 201 17.54 11.13 -6.04
N PRO A 202 17.70 12.45 -5.80
CA PRO A 202 18.83 12.99 -5.06
C PRO A 202 18.81 12.59 -3.58
N ASP A 203 19.90 12.93 -2.89
CA ASP A 203 19.98 12.76 -1.44
C ASP A 203 18.82 13.46 -0.73
N ARG A 204 18.37 12.83 0.37
CA ARG A 204 17.23 13.29 1.19
C ARG A 204 15.88 13.36 0.46
N HIS A 205 15.80 12.83 -0.76
CA HIS A 205 14.54 12.56 -1.45
C HIS A 205 14.20 11.07 -1.36
N THR A 206 12.93 10.75 -1.56
CA THR A 206 12.49 9.40 -1.92
C THR A 206 11.38 9.50 -2.96
N ILE A 207 11.25 8.47 -3.78
CA ILE A 207 10.08 8.29 -4.65
C ILE A 207 9.56 6.89 -4.39
N ILE A 208 8.34 6.79 -3.86
CA ILE A 208 7.63 5.52 -3.76
C ILE A 208 6.93 5.31 -5.09
N LEU A 209 7.46 4.41 -5.91
CA LEU A 209 6.93 4.05 -7.22
C LEU A 209 6.32 2.64 -7.16
N GLY A 210 5.06 2.52 -7.56
CA GLY A 210 4.30 1.28 -7.49
C GLY A 210 3.54 0.98 -8.77
N ARG A 211 3.58 -0.28 -9.21
CA ARG A 211 2.64 -0.83 -10.18
C ARG A 211 1.38 -1.28 -9.43
N VAL A 212 0.24 -0.69 -9.75
CA VAL A 212 -1.05 -0.98 -9.11
C VAL A 212 -1.80 -2.00 -9.93
N GLY A 213 -2.26 -3.08 -9.31
CA GLY A 213 -3.07 -4.14 -9.92
C GLY A 213 -4.11 -4.72 -8.97
N SER A 214 -4.83 -5.74 -9.43
CA SER A 214 -5.80 -6.47 -8.60
C SER A 214 -5.12 -7.61 -7.84
N ILE A 215 -5.55 -7.87 -6.60
CA ILE A 215 -5.14 -9.08 -5.87
C ILE A 215 -5.77 -10.34 -6.49
N VAL A 216 -7.00 -10.21 -7.00
CA VAL A 216 -7.82 -11.35 -7.45
C VAL A 216 -7.62 -11.63 -8.93
N ALA A 217 -7.63 -10.59 -9.77
CA ALA A 217 -7.41 -10.72 -11.20
C ALA A 217 -5.91 -10.49 -11.53
N PRO A 218 -5.30 -11.28 -12.44
CA PRO A 218 -3.89 -11.15 -12.80
C PRO A 218 -3.63 -9.96 -13.74
N VAL A 219 -4.22 -8.81 -13.44
CA VAL A 219 -4.21 -7.59 -14.26
C VAL A 219 -3.69 -6.44 -13.42
N ASP A 220 -2.75 -5.71 -14.01
CA ASP A 220 -2.35 -4.41 -13.51
C ASP A 220 -3.24 -3.31 -14.11
N LEU A 221 -3.56 -2.31 -13.31
CA LEU A 221 -4.46 -1.20 -13.64
C LEU A 221 -3.71 0.09 -13.96
N GLY A 222 -2.58 0.33 -13.31
CA GLY A 222 -1.89 1.61 -13.43
C GLY A 222 -0.58 1.73 -12.66
N TRP A 223 -0.10 2.96 -12.55
CA TRP A 223 1.09 3.32 -11.80
C TRP A 223 0.74 4.42 -10.79
N LEU A 224 1.36 4.34 -9.62
CA LEU A 224 1.42 5.43 -8.66
C LEU A 224 2.87 5.84 -8.45
N ALA A 225 3.09 7.12 -8.20
CA ALA A 225 4.38 7.67 -7.79
C ALA A 225 4.17 8.76 -6.75
N HIS A 226 4.79 8.60 -5.58
CA HIS A 226 4.82 9.63 -4.54
C HIS A 226 6.25 10.15 -4.40
N GLN A 227 6.50 11.35 -4.92
CA GLN A 227 7.78 12.03 -4.70
C GLN A 227 7.73 12.77 -3.37
N VAL A 228 8.71 12.50 -2.51
CA VAL A 228 8.96 13.27 -1.28
C VAL A 228 10.16 14.16 -1.52
N ARG A 229 9.90 15.46 -1.69
CA ARG A 229 10.91 16.48 -1.97
C ARG A 229 11.13 17.37 -0.74
N PRO A 230 12.36 17.53 -0.24
CA PRO A 230 12.63 18.32 0.95
C PRO A 230 12.35 19.81 0.70
N THR A 231 11.82 20.47 1.73
CA THR A 231 11.60 21.92 1.80
C THR A 231 12.23 22.46 3.09
N PRO A 232 12.40 23.78 3.25
CA PRO A 232 12.91 24.34 4.52
C PRO A 232 12.07 23.97 5.75
N ALA A 233 10.77 23.71 5.57
CA ALA A 233 9.84 23.39 6.66
C ALA A 233 9.67 21.88 6.92
N GLY A 234 10.21 21.01 6.06
CA GLY A 234 9.98 19.56 6.11
C GLY A 234 10.12 18.96 4.72
N CYS A 235 9.01 18.47 4.16
CA CYS A 235 8.94 18.10 2.75
C CYS A 235 7.61 18.51 2.13
N GLU A 236 7.56 18.45 0.81
CA GLU A 236 6.32 18.37 0.04
C GLU A 236 6.23 16.98 -0.59
N MET A 237 5.03 16.40 -0.59
CA MET A 237 4.73 15.20 -1.34
C MET A 237 3.99 15.57 -2.63
N ARG A 238 4.52 15.12 -3.76
CA ARG A 238 3.93 15.25 -5.10
C ARG A 238 3.55 13.86 -5.59
N SER A 239 2.26 13.57 -5.57
CA SER A 239 1.68 12.28 -5.96
C SER A 239 1.19 12.34 -7.40
N ARG A 240 1.43 11.28 -8.16
CA ARG A 240 0.87 11.06 -9.50
C ARG A 240 0.29 9.66 -9.60
N PHE A 241 -0.88 9.56 -10.21
CA PHE A 241 -1.50 8.29 -10.57
C PHE A 241 -1.82 8.31 -12.06
N TYR A 242 -1.45 7.23 -12.75
CA TYR A 242 -1.75 6.99 -14.15
C TYR A 242 -2.41 5.61 -14.26
N LEU A 243 -3.73 5.58 -14.41
CA LEU A 243 -4.56 4.38 -14.41
C LEU A 243 -5.15 4.10 -15.80
N ASN A 244 -5.71 2.91 -16.02
CA ASN A 244 -6.01 2.34 -17.34
C ASN A 244 -4.76 2.08 -18.20
N LEU A 245 -3.59 1.94 -17.56
CA LEU A 245 -2.38 1.42 -18.19
C LEU A 245 -2.30 -0.06 -17.88
N HIS A 246 -2.98 -0.86 -18.69
CA HIS A 246 -3.14 -2.28 -18.41
C HIS A 246 -1.87 -3.10 -18.68
N GLY A 247 -1.66 -4.09 -17.83
CA GLY A 247 -0.61 -5.09 -17.97
C GLY A 247 -1.04 -6.40 -17.32
N LEU A 248 -0.24 -7.44 -17.51
CA LEU A 248 -0.44 -8.72 -16.83
C LEU A 248 0.68 -8.92 -15.82
N HIS A 249 0.32 -9.44 -14.65
CA HIS A 249 1.28 -9.88 -13.65
C HIS A 249 1.10 -11.36 -13.32
N ARG A 250 2.12 -11.96 -12.70
CA ARG A 250 2.02 -13.33 -12.18
C ARG A 250 1.16 -13.31 -10.91
N PRO A 251 0.03 -14.02 -10.86
CA PRO A 251 -0.81 -14.02 -9.66
C PRO A 251 -0.09 -14.69 -8.49
N ASP A 252 -0.24 -14.12 -7.30
CA ASP A 252 0.02 -14.81 -6.04
C ASP A 252 -1.26 -15.56 -5.64
N LEU A 253 -1.30 -16.86 -5.93
CA LEU A 253 -2.49 -17.68 -5.72
C LEU A 253 -2.92 -17.76 -4.25
N ALA A 254 -1.97 -17.72 -3.32
CA ALA A 254 -2.28 -17.77 -1.89
C ALA A 254 -2.94 -16.45 -1.46
N ARG A 255 -2.40 -15.32 -1.90
CA ARG A 255 -2.97 -14.00 -1.61
C ARG A 255 -4.30 -13.76 -2.31
N ALA A 256 -4.47 -14.26 -3.53
CA ALA A 256 -5.75 -14.24 -4.24
C ALA A 256 -6.82 -15.07 -3.51
N ALA A 257 -6.49 -16.28 -3.07
CA ALA A 257 -7.40 -17.11 -2.28
C ALA A 257 -7.81 -16.41 -0.98
N GLN A 258 -6.83 -15.84 -0.26
CA GLN A 258 -7.09 -15.07 0.95
C GLN A 258 -8.01 -13.86 0.71
N ALA A 259 -7.81 -13.13 -0.39
CA ALA A 259 -8.67 -11.99 -0.76
C ALA A 259 -10.11 -12.42 -1.08
N ILE A 260 -10.28 -13.57 -1.74
CA ILE A 260 -11.59 -14.17 -2.01
C ILE A 260 -12.26 -14.61 -0.70
N GLU A 261 -11.51 -15.20 0.24
CA GLU A 261 -12.03 -15.57 1.56
C GLU A 261 -12.52 -14.35 2.36
N ARG A 262 -11.86 -13.20 2.24
CA ARG A 262 -12.31 -11.91 2.84
C ARG A 262 -13.58 -11.35 2.16
N GLY A 263 -14.03 -11.95 1.07
CA GLY A 263 -15.15 -11.49 0.25
C GLY A 263 -14.65 -10.61 -0.89
N PRO A 264 -14.63 -11.14 -2.14
CA PRO A 264 -14.01 -10.45 -3.27
C PRO A 264 -14.78 -9.17 -3.60
N ALA A 265 -14.04 -8.07 -3.75
CA ALA A 265 -14.56 -6.82 -4.28
C ALA A 265 -14.21 -6.74 -5.77
N VAL A 266 -14.87 -7.58 -6.59
CA VAL A 266 -14.66 -7.62 -8.04
C VAL A 266 -15.92 -7.17 -8.75
N ASP A 267 -15.87 -5.96 -9.30
CA ASP A 267 -16.82 -5.50 -10.31
C ASP A 267 -16.10 -5.48 -11.67
N PRO A 268 -16.62 -6.14 -12.73
CA PRO A 268 -16.04 -6.07 -14.07
C PRO A 268 -15.84 -4.64 -14.58
N ARG A 269 -16.61 -3.66 -14.07
CA ARG A 269 -16.45 -2.23 -14.37
C ARG A 269 -15.18 -1.63 -13.77
N ASP A 270 -14.56 -2.28 -12.78
CA ASP A 270 -13.28 -1.86 -12.19
C ASP A 270 -12.08 -2.18 -13.10
N LEU A 271 -12.29 -2.75 -14.29
CA LEU A 271 -11.27 -2.88 -15.33
C LEU A 271 -11.20 -1.66 -16.27
N VAL A 272 -12.20 -0.77 -16.23
CA VAL A 272 -12.22 0.47 -17.00
C VAL A 272 -12.53 1.59 -16.03
N LEU A 273 -11.47 2.18 -15.51
CA LEU A 273 -11.54 3.21 -14.49
C LEU A 273 -11.98 4.52 -15.14
N ASP A 274 -12.91 5.22 -14.51
CA ASP A 274 -13.49 6.45 -15.02
C ASP A 274 -12.94 7.69 -14.28
N VAL A 275 -13.40 8.86 -14.73
CA VAL A 275 -12.99 10.15 -14.16
C VAL A 275 -13.58 10.38 -12.76
N ASP A 276 -14.68 9.72 -12.41
CA ASP A 276 -15.24 9.79 -11.06
C ASP A 276 -14.32 9.06 -10.08
N LEU A 277 -13.81 7.87 -10.43
CA LEU A 277 -12.77 7.22 -9.61
C LEU A 277 -11.53 8.11 -9.46
N ALA A 278 -11.10 8.81 -10.52
CA ALA A 278 -9.99 9.75 -10.44
C ALA A 278 -10.25 10.86 -9.43
N ARG A 279 -11.49 11.36 -9.38
CA ARG A 279 -11.93 12.36 -8.39
C ARG A 279 -11.92 11.79 -6.97
N GLU A 280 -12.42 10.58 -6.77
CA GLU A 280 -12.42 9.92 -5.45
C GLU A 280 -10.99 9.61 -4.98
N LEU A 281 -10.11 9.18 -5.89
CA LEU A 281 -8.69 8.92 -5.60
C LEU A 281 -7.92 10.21 -5.27
N LEU A 282 -8.24 11.33 -5.93
CA LEU A 282 -7.72 12.65 -5.59
C LEU A 282 -8.03 12.98 -4.12
N LEU A 283 -9.29 12.81 -3.70
CA LEU A 283 -9.70 13.08 -2.33
C LEU A 283 -9.03 12.13 -1.34
N HIS A 284 -9.06 10.82 -1.63
CA HIS A 284 -8.45 9.79 -0.80
C HIS A 284 -6.96 10.08 -0.55
N CYS A 285 -6.19 10.31 -1.61
CA CYS A 285 -4.77 10.62 -1.50
C CYS A 285 -4.53 11.95 -0.76
N GLY A 286 -5.34 12.97 -0.99
CA GLY A 286 -5.24 14.22 -0.24
C GLY A 286 -5.44 14.03 1.26
N GLN A 287 -6.46 13.25 1.66
CA GLN A 287 -6.79 12.98 3.06
C GLN A 287 -5.69 12.19 3.76
N GLU A 288 -5.29 11.04 3.20
CA GLU A 288 -4.33 10.14 3.86
C GLU A 288 -2.96 10.81 4.04
N MET A 289 -2.47 11.54 3.02
CA MET A 289 -1.16 12.16 3.10
C MET A 289 -1.17 13.32 4.11
N ASN A 290 -2.24 14.11 4.12
CA ASN A 290 -2.39 15.21 5.07
C ASN A 290 -2.56 14.69 6.50
N HIS A 291 -3.34 13.64 6.70
CA HIS A 291 -3.54 13.02 8.00
C HIS A 291 -2.23 12.46 8.57
N LEU A 292 -1.52 11.65 7.78
CA LEU A 292 -0.24 11.08 8.20
C LEU A 292 0.81 12.16 8.48
N ALA A 293 0.82 13.26 7.70
CA ALA A 293 1.71 14.40 7.96
C ALA A 293 1.57 14.97 9.38
N GLY A 294 0.36 14.91 9.96
CA GLY A 294 0.06 15.43 11.29
C GLY A 294 0.77 14.72 12.44
N PHE A 295 1.16 13.45 12.27
CA PHE A 295 1.75 12.65 13.35
C PHE A 295 2.99 11.82 12.98
N LEU A 296 3.30 11.65 11.68
CA LEU A 296 4.42 10.84 11.23
C LEU A 296 5.77 11.19 11.89
N PRO A 297 6.16 12.47 12.10
CA PRO A 297 7.42 12.78 12.76
C PRO A 297 7.51 12.25 14.20
N GLN A 298 6.40 12.35 14.95
CA GLN A 298 6.33 11.87 16.34
C GLN A 298 6.30 10.35 16.41
N LEU A 299 5.48 9.73 15.56
CA LEU A 299 5.40 8.27 15.45
C LEU A 299 6.77 7.68 15.07
N TYR A 300 7.45 8.26 14.07
CA TYR A 300 8.80 7.87 13.68
C TYR A 300 9.77 7.98 14.86
N HIS A 301 9.74 9.07 15.62
CA HIS A 301 10.64 9.25 16.77
C HIS A 301 10.46 8.16 17.84
N GLU A 302 9.23 7.69 18.05
CA GLU A 302 8.89 6.70 19.07
C GLU A 302 9.16 5.25 18.61
N PHE A 303 8.93 4.93 17.33
CA PHE A 303 8.89 3.54 16.83
C PHE A 303 9.96 3.17 15.78
N SER A 304 10.85 4.08 15.41
CA SER A 304 11.94 3.79 14.44
C SER A 304 13.23 3.23 15.05
N ARG A 305 13.28 3.07 16.37
CA ARG A 305 14.49 2.67 17.12
C ARG A 305 14.43 1.24 17.61
#